data_AF-A0A3D4W3B2-F1
#
_entry.id   AF-A0A3D4W3B2-F1
#
_cell.length_a   1.000
_cell.length_b   1.000
_cell.length_c   1.000
_cell.angle_alpha   90.00
_cell.angle_beta   90.00
_cell.angle_gamma   90.00
#
_symmetry.space_group_name_H-M   'P 1'
#
loop_
_entity.id
_entity.type
_entity.pdbx_description
1 polymer ?
#
loop_
_entity_poly.entity_id
_entity_poly.type
_entity_poly.pdbx_seq_one_letter_code
_entity_poly.pdbx_strand_id
1 'polypeptide(L)' 'MSSLKDLARECGVSVATVSKALNGQSDISAATRDRVREAARRMGYVPNMAARA' A
#
# COMPACT_ATOMS: atom_id res chain seq x y z
N MET A 1 14.29 -0.93 6.07
CA MET A 1 13.93 -1.24 4.67
C MET A 1 12.41 -1.29 4.61
N SER A 2 11.75 -0.24 4.12
CA SER A 2 10.30 -0.15 4.07
C SER A 2 9.76 -1.01 2.92
N SER A 3 9.26 -2.21 3.23
CA SER A 3 8.76 -3.15 2.22
C SER A 3 7.23 -3.21 2.20
N LEU A 4 6.66 -3.66 1.08
CA LEU A 4 5.21 -3.96 0.96
C LEU A 4 4.71 -4.93 2.05
N LYS A 5 5.57 -5.83 2.53
CA LYS A 5 5.27 -6.78 3.62
C LYS A 5 5.10 -6.07 4.96
N ASP A 6 5.93 -5.07 5.25
CA ASP A 6 5.82 -4.30 6.49
C ASP A 6 4.53 -3.48 6.50
N LEU A 7 4.20 -2.86 5.36
CA LEU A 7 2.96 -2.11 5.20
C LEU A 7 1.72 -3.00 5.37
N ALA A 8 1.77 -4.21 4.80
CA ALA A 8 0.73 -5.21 4.95
C ALA A 8 0.53 -5.61 6.42
N ARG A 9 1.63 -5.86 7.13
CA ARG A 9 1.60 -6.22 8.56
C ARG A 9 1.08 -5.09 9.43
N GLU A 10 1.48 -3.85 9.17
CA GLU A 10 1.02 -2.67 9.92
C GLU A 10 -0.45 -2.36 9.67
N CYS A 11 -0.90 -2.47 8.42
CA CYS A 11 -2.29 -2.24 8.05
C CYS A 11 -3.22 -3.43 8.39
N GLY A 12 -2.68 -4.57 8.81
CA GLY A 12 -3.44 -5.79 9.08
C GLY A 12 -4.08 -6.40 7.83
N VAL A 13 -3.47 -6.19 6.66
CA VAL A 13 -3.98 -6.66 5.36
C VAL A 13 -2.93 -7.48 4.63
N SER A 14 -3.33 -8.20 3.58
CA SER A 14 -2.39 -8.94 2.74
C SER A 14 -1.55 -8.02 1.86
N VAL A 15 -0.35 -8.46 1.48
CA VAL A 15 0.53 -7.74 0.52
C VAL A 15 -0.19 -7.46 -0.80
N ALA A 16 -1.03 -8.39 -1.27
CA ALA A 16 -1.88 -8.20 -2.44
C ALA A 16 -2.88 -7.05 -2.26
N THR A 17 -3.46 -6.91 -1.06
CA THR A 17 -4.38 -5.82 -0.70
C THR A 17 -3.68 -4.48 -0.72
N VAL A 18 -2.45 -4.41 -0.18
CA VAL A 18 -1.62 -3.20 -0.25
C VAL A 18 -1.30 -2.84 -1.70
N SER A 19 -0.88 -3.81 -2.52
CA SER A 19 -0.61 -3.61 -3.94
C SER A 19 -1.84 -3.08 -4.69
N LYS A 20 -3.00 -3.70 -4.49
CA LYS A 20 -4.28 -3.25 -5.05
C LYS A 20 -4.67 -1.85 -4.58
N ALA A 21 -4.49 -1.56 -3.29
CA ALA A 21 -4.79 -0.26 -2.70
C ALA A 21 -3.91 0.85 -3.27
N LEU A 22 -2.60 0.59 -3.43
CA LEU A 22 -1.65 1.51 -4.04
C LEU A 22 -1.92 1.73 -5.53
N ASN A 23 -2.32 0.67 -6.25
CA ASN A 23 -2.73 0.74 -7.65
C ASN A 23 -4.13 1.34 -7.86
N GLY A 24 -4.86 1.68 -6.78
CA GLY A 24 -6.16 2.34 -6.87
C GLY A 24 -7.31 1.42 -7.31
N GLN A 25 -7.16 0.12 -7.14
CA GLN A 25 -8.15 -0.86 -7.59
C GLN A 25 -9.47 -0.77 -6.80
N SER A 26 -10.60 -0.87 -7.49
CA SER A 26 -11.95 -0.72 -6.94
C SER A 26 -12.37 -1.83 -5.97
N ASP A 27 -11.68 -2.97 -5.98
CA ASP A 27 -11.90 -4.08 -5.03
C ASP A 27 -11.58 -3.72 -3.57
N ILE A 28 -10.90 -2.58 -3.31
CA ILE A 28 -10.52 -2.16 -1.97
C ILE A 28 -11.35 -0.95 -1.52
N SER A 29 -12.00 -1.09 -0.37
CA SER A 29 -12.72 -0.01 0.31
C SER A 29 -11.86 1.24 0.46
N ALA A 30 -12.46 2.41 0.24
CA ALA A 30 -11.78 3.70 0.37
C ALA A 30 -11.07 3.85 1.72
N ALA A 31 -11.71 3.42 2.81
CA ALA A 31 -11.12 3.44 4.15
C ALA A 31 -9.80 2.66 4.26
N THR A 32 -9.73 1.46 3.68
CA THR A 32 -8.51 0.64 3.68
C THR A 32 -7.43 1.26 2.79
N ARG A 33 -7.83 1.84 1.66
CA ARG A 33 -6.93 2.54 0.74
C ARG A 33 -6.26 3.74 1.40
N ASP A 34 -7.02 4.54 2.13
CA ASP A 34 -6.51 5.69 2.87
C ASP A 34 -5.54 5.25 3.97
N ARG A 35 -5.88 4.23 4.77
CA ARG A 35 -4.97 3.68 5.80
C ARG A 35 -3.65 3.21 5.20
N VAL A 36 -3.70 2.48 4.08
CA VAL A 36 -2.52 2.01 3.37
C VAL A 36 -1.69 3.18 2.83
N ARG A 37 -2.32 4.21 2.26
CA ARG A 37 -1.60 5.41 1.78
C ARG A 37 -0.97 6.19 2.92
N GLU A 38 -1.66 6.37 4.03
CA GLU A 38 -1.11 7.03 5.21
C GLU A 38 0.08 6.26 5.77
N ALA A 39 -0.04 4.94 5.95
CA ALA A 39 1.05 4.07 6.40
C ALA A 39 2.24 4.14 5.45
N ALA A 40 2.00 4.06 4.13
CA ALA A 40 3.03 4.21 3.12
C ALA A 40 3.76 5.54 3.27
N ARG A 41 3.02 6.64 3.43
CA ARG A 41 3.58 7.98 3.58
C ARG A 41 4.40 8.13 4.87
N ARG A 42 3.92 7.56 5.98
CA ARG A 42 4.63 7.57 7.29
C ARG A 42 5.91 6.76 7.25
N MET A 43 5.91 5.61 6.57
CA MET A 43 7.08 4.75 6.41
C MET A 43 8.07 5.24 5.33
N GLY A 44 7.76 6.34 4.63
CA GLY A 44 8.52 6.78 3.47
C GLY A 44 8.49 5.79 2.30
N TYR A 45 7.49 4.90 2.28
CA TYR A 45 7.25 3.99 1.17
C TYR A 45 6.67 4.80 0.01
N VAL A 46 7.56 5.20 -0.90
CA VAL A 46 7.16 5.79 -2.17
C VAL A 46 6.92 4.62 -3.12
N PRO A 47 5.67 4.36 -3.55
CA PRO A 47 5.44 3.38 -4.60
C PRO A 47 6.27 3.84 -5.80
N ASN A 48 7.25 3.03 -6.17
CA ASN A 48 8.13 3.38 -7.25
C ASN A 48 7.30 3.35 -8.54
N MET A 49 6.80 4.52 -8.97
CA MET A 49 6.16 4.70 -10.26
C MET A 49 7.11 4.29 -11.41
N ALA A 50 8.42 4.12 -11.14
CA ALA A 50 9.39 3.57 -12.10
C ALA A 50 9.35 2.04 -12.24
N ALA A 51 8.53 1.31 -11.48
CA ALA A 51 8.26 -0.12 -11.74
C ALA A 51 7.19 -0.33 -12.84
N ARG A 52 7.09 0.63 -13.77
CA ARG A 52 6.20 0.58 -14.93
C ARG A 52 7.03 0.96 -16.16
N ALA A 53 7.90 0.04 -16.57
CA ALA A 53 8.50 -0.03 -17.90
C ALA A 53 8.44 -1.49 -18.36
#